data_AF-A0A397Y8U8-F1
#
_entry.id   AF-A0A397Y8U8-F1
#
_cell.length_a   1.000
_cell.length_b   1.000
_cell.length_c   1.000
_cell.angle_alpha   90.00
_cell.angle_beta   90.00
_cell.angle_gamma   90.00
#
_symmetry.space_group_name_H-M   'P 1'
#
loop_
_entity.id
_entity.type
_entity.pdbx_description
1 polymer ?
#
loop_
_entity_poly.entity_id
_entity_poly.type
_entity_poly.pdbx_seq_one_letter_code
_entity_poly.pdbx_strand_id
1 'polypeptide(L)'
;MATETKVIAPVGSGEKGCCKSGPGYATPLAAMSGPREKLIYVIAVYTGTGREKPDYLATVDVDPSSATYCSVIHRLPMPFLGDELHHSGWNSCSSCHGDASADRRYLVLPSFISGRIYAIDTKADPRAPSLYKYVDPKEIAEKTGLAFPHTTHCLASGEILVSCLGDKDGNAQGSGFLLLDSDFNIKNRWEKPGHSPLFGYDFWYQPRHKTMISTSLGAPKAFSKGFDLQDVADGFYGSHLHVYSWPGGEMKQLIDLGDTGLIPLEVVISVKPIKVENWVLPEMPGLITDFLISLDDRFFYFVNWLHGDIRQYNIEDPKNPVLTGQIWVGGLLQKGGPVKAVREDGGTYQFDVPQIKGKSLRGGPQMIQLSLDGKRLYATNSLYSVWDRQFYPELMDKGSHIIQIDVDTEKGGLSINPDFFVDFGEEPDGPALAHEMRYPGGDCTSDIWI
;
A
#
# COMPACT_ATOMS: atom_id res chain seq x y z
N MET A 1 51.84 25.07 19.52
CA MET A 1 51.40 26.45 19.25
C MET A 1 50.43 26.39 18.10
N ALA A 2 49.26 26.98 18.29
CA ALA A 2 48.11 26.93 17.42
C ALA A 2 48.39 27.56 16.04
N THR A 3 47.73 27.05 15.02
CA THR A 3 47.32 27.86 13.88
C THR A 3 45.83 27.61 13.65
N GLU A 4 45.05 28.63 14.02
CA GLU A 4 43.62 28.76 13.82
C GLU A 4 43.28 28.69 12.33
N THR A 5 42.38 27.78 11.94
CA THR A 5 41.70 27.86 10.64
C THR A 5 40.37 28.57 10.87
N LYS A 6 40.30 29.82 10.41
CA LYS A 6 39.13 30.69 10.54
C LYS A 6 38.03 30.24 9.56
N VAL A 7 36.83 30.11 10.11
CA VAL A 7 35.56 29.83 9.43
C VAL A 7 35.26 30.92 8.39
N ILE A 8 34.92 30.52 7.16
CA ILE A 8 34.28 31.39 6.17
C ILE A 8 32.81 30.94 6.08
N ALA A 9 31.91 31.85 6.45
CA ALA A 9 30.46 31.67 6.36
C ALA A 9 30.02 31.54 4.89
N PRO A 10 28.93 30.82 4.59
CA PRO A 10 28.41 30.77 3.24
C PRO A 10 27.80 32.13 2.88
N VAL A 11 28.38 32.74 1.85
CA VAL A 11 27.83 33.93 1.19
C VAL A 11 26.51 33.51 0.54
N GLY A 12 25.42 34.14 0.96
CA GLY A 12 24.14 34.03 0.28
C GLY A 12 24.30 34.50 -1.17
N SER A 13 24.02 33.60 -2.11
CA SER A 13 23.83 33.95 -3.51
C SER A 13 22.35 33.91 -3.81
N GLY A 14 21.78 35.10 -4.01
CA GLY A 14 20.43 35.29 -4.48
C GLY A 14 20.16 34.62 -5.83
N GLU A 15 18.88 34.38 -6.02
CA GLU A 15 18.16 33.95 -7.21
C GLU A 15 18.85 34.24 -8.55
N LYS A 16 19.12 33.16 -9.29
CA LYS A 16 19.11 33.13 -10.76
C LYS A 16 18.14 32.03 -11.20
N GLY A 17 17.16 32.42 -12.00
CA GLY A 17 15.93 31.68 -12.26
C GLY A 17 16.07 30.30 -12.90
N CYS A 18 15.34 29.37 -12.28
CA CYS A 18 14.40 28.43 -12.88
C CYS A 18 14.80 27.68 -14.17
N CYS A 19 15.59 26.62 -14.02
CA CYS A 19 15.18 25.37 -14.64
C CYS A 19 14.08 24.79 -13.75
N LYS A 20 12.80 24.96 -14.10
CA LYS A 20 11.74 24.23 -13.40
C LYS A 20 11.99 22.74 -13.64
N SER A 21 12.23 21.96 -12.60
CA SER A 21 12.18 20.50 -12.69
C SER A 21 10.72 20.05 -12.67
N GLY A 22 10.46 18.85 -13.17
CA GLY A 22 9.18 18.16 -12.95
C GLY A 22 8.98 17.76 -11.49
N PRO A 23 7.93 16.97 -11.20
CA PRO A 23 7.58 16.60 -9.83
C PRO A 23 8.58 15.63 -9.22
N GLY A 24 8.48 15.46 -7.89
CA GLY A 24 9.31 14.52 -7.14
C GLY A 24 10.79 14.92 -7.10
N TYR A 25 11.66 13.91 -7.09
CA TYR A 25 13.09 14.05 -6.83
C TYR A 25 13.92 13.35 -7.92
N ALA A 26 15.12 13.86 -8.19
CA ALA A 26 16.00 13.28 -9.20
C ALA A 26 16.47 11.85 -8.86
N THR A 27 16.61 11.53 -7.57
CA THR A 27 17.10 10.23 -7.08
C THR A 27 16.42 9.85 -5.76
N PRO A 28 16.43 8.55 -5.37
CA PRO A 28 15.97 8.12 -4.06
C PRO A 28 16.69 8.84 -2.89
N LEU A 29 18.02 8.98 -2.97
CA LEU A 29 18.81 9.68 -1.94
C LEU A 29 18.45 11.18 -1.84
N ALA A 30 18.12 11.83 -2.95
CA ALA A 30 17.62 13.21 -2.92
C ALA A 30 16.24 13.28 -2.25
N ALA A 31 15.37 12.29 -2.50
CA ALA A 31 14.07 12.19 -1.85
C ALA A 31 14.17 12.06 -0.33
N MET A 32 15.18 11.34 0.18
CA MET A 32 15.43 11.22 1.63
C MET A 32 15.77 12.54 2.32
N SER A 33 16.25 13.53 1.57
CA SER A 33 16.48 14.89 2.08
C SER A 33 15.24 15.79 1.95
N GLY A 34 14.12 15.21 1.51
CA GLY A 34 12.82 15.88 1.41
C GLY A 34 12.29 16.34 2.76
N PRO A 35 11.30 17.23 2.77
CA PRO A 35 10.69 17.70 4.00
C PRO A 35 9.98 16.56 4.73
N ARG A 36 9.96 16.64 6.07
CA ARG A 36 9.11 15.78 6.89
C ARG A 36 7.65 15.90 6.46
N GLU A 37 6.99 14.76 6.35
CA GLU A 37 5.56 14.67 6.07
C GLU A 37 4.72 15.37 7.16
N LYS A 38 3.74 16.16 6.73
CA LYS A 38 2.81 16.89 7.61
C LYS A 38 1.37 16.42 7.46
N LEU A 39 1.07 15.79 6.34
CA LEU A 39 -0.25 15.26 5.99
C LEU A 39 -0.07 13.85 5.42
N ILE A 40 -1.04 12.99 5.69
CA ILE A 40 -1.19 11.70 5.04
C ILE A 40 -2.61 11.64 4.47
N TYR A 41 -2.74 11.27 3.19
CA TYR A 41 -4.02 10.91 2.61
C TYR A 41 -4.27 9.43 2.87
N VAL A 42 -5.44 9.10 3.40
CA VAL A 42 -5.76 7.75 3.86
C VAL A 42 -7.08 7.34 3.25
N ILE A 43 -7.10 6.21 2.56
CA ILE A 43 -8.34 5.60 2.09
C ILE A 43 -9.12 5.10 3.30
N ALA A 44 -10.40 5.44 3.39
CA ALA A 44 -11.30 5.00 4.43
C ALA A 44 -12.58 4.42 3.84
N VAL A 45 -12.84 3.14 4.15
CA VAL A 45 -13.85 2.31 3.52
C VAL A 45 -15.02 2.10 4.48
N TYR A 46 -16.24 2.33 3.98
CA TYR A 46 -17.49 1.91 4.62
C TYR A 46 -18.07 0.67 3.96
N THR A 47 -17.68 0.38 2.71
CA THR A 47 -18.03 -0.87 2.03
C THR A 47 -17.71 -2.06 2.94
N GLY A 48 -18.67 -2.98 3.03
CA GLY A 48 -18.59 -4.16 3.89
C GLY A 48 -18.71 -3.91 5.40
N THR A 49 -18.83 -2.67 5.91
CA THR A 49 -19.08 -2.39 7.35
C THR A 49 -20.56 -2.50 7.74
N GLY A 50 -21.48 -2.44 6.77
CA GLY A 50 -22.94 -2.33 7.00
C GLY A 50 -23.44 -0.88 7.10
N ARG A 51 -22.57 0.11 6.90
CA ARG A 51 -22.94 1.52 6.76
C ARG A 51 -23.30 1.84 5.32
N GLU A 52 -24.48 2.43 5.08
CA GLU A 52 -24.89 2.96 3.77
C GLU A 52 -24.26 4.34 3.52
N LYS A 53 -22.93 4.38 3.47
CA LYS A 53 -22.14 5.60 3.26
C LYS A 53 -21.07 5.33 2.20
N PRO A 54 -20.73 6.34 1.38
CA PRO A 54 -19.68 6.19 0.39
C PRO A 54 -18.33 6.14 1.09
N ASP A 55 -17.41 5.34 0.55
CA ASP A 55 -16.00 5.39 0.95
C ASP A 55 -15.45 6.81 0.75
N TYR A 56 -14.40 7.17 1.48
CA TYR A 56 -13.88 8.53 1.46
C TYR A 56 -12.35 8.57 1.53
N LEU A 57 -11.79 9.68 1.04
CA LEU A 57 -10.39 10.02 1.28
C LEU A 57 -10.30 10.89 2.53
N ALA A 58 -9.64 10.37 3.57
CA ALA A 58 -9.34 11.10 4.78
C ALA A 58 -8.03 11.87 4.61
N THR A 59 -7.96 13.10 5.11
CA THR A 59 -6.68 13.82 5.27
C THR A 59 -6.34 13.84 6.76
N VAL A 60 -5.21 13.23 7.12
CA VAL A 60 -4.73 13.09 8.49
C VAL A 60 -3.59 14.07 8.73
N ASP A 61 -3.65 14.85 9.80
CA ASP A 61 -2.58 15.75 10.21
C ASP A 61 -1.57 14.99 11.07
N VAL A 62 -0.33 14.90 10.57
CA VAL A 62 0.77 14.17 11.20
C VAL A 62 1.94 15.08 11.57
N ASP A 63 1.74 16.41 11.53
CA ASP A 63 2.72 17.38 12.00
C ASP A 63 2.67 17.46 13.54
N PRO A 64 3.73 17.04 14.27
CA PRO A 64 3.72 17.07 15.74
C PRO A 64 3.62 18.48 16.34
N SER A 65 3.85 19.53 15.54
CA SER A 65 3.66 20.92 15.95
C SER A 65 2.25 21.45 15.73
N SER A 66 1.39 20.69 15.05
CA SER A 66 0.01 21.08 14.75
C SER A 66 -0.92 20.90 15.95
N ALA A 67 -1.85 21.83 16.13
CA ALA A 67 -2.92 21.71 17.12
C ALA A 67 -3.90 20.55 16.80
N THR A 68 -3.91 20.07 15.55
CA THR A 68 -4.73 18.94 15.09
C THR A 68 -3.91 17.66 14.86
N TYR A 69 -2.69 17.57 15.41
CA TYR A 69 -1.86 16.37 15.32
C TYR A 69 -2.63 15.10 15.72
N CYS A 70 -2.45 14.01 14.96
CA CYS A 70 -3.15 12.74 15.11
C CYS A 70 -4.66 12.82 14.92
N SER A 71 -5.14 13.69 14.03
CA SER A 71 -6.57 13.84 13.75
C SER A 71 -6.87 13.80 12.25
N VAL A 72 -8.03 13.25 11.89
CA VAL A 72 -8.62 13.39 10.56
C VAL A 72 -9.20 14.80 10.43
N ILE A 73 -8.51 15.65 9.65
CA ILE A 73 -8.83 17.07 9.48
C ILE A 73 -9.76 17.36 8.31
N HIS A 74 -9.86 16.45 7.33
CA HIS A 74 -10.76 16.56 6.19
C HIS A 74 -11.22 15.19 5.71
N ARG A 75 -12.41 15.13 5.12
CA ARG A 75 -13.05 13.93 4.60
C ARG A 75 -13.65 14.27 3.25
N LEU A 76 -13.17 13.63 2.18
CA LEU A 76 -13.75 13.74 0.85
C LEU A 76 -14.55 12.47 0.56
N PRO A 77 -15.89 12.46 0.79
CA PRO A 77 -16.73 11.33 0.42
C PRO A 77 -16.77 11.15 -1.09
N MET A 78 -16.66 9.91 -1.55
CA MET A 78 -16.88 9.58 -2.94
C MET A 78 -18.35 9.73 -3.31
N PRO A 79 -18.67 9.97 -4.59
CA PRO A 79 -20.05 10.20 -5.02
C PRO A 79 -20.92 8.94 -5.05
N PHE A 80 -20.35 7.74 -4.88
CA PHE A 80 -21.05 6.47 -5.03
C PHE A 80 -20.84 5.54 -3.83
N LEU A 81 -21.79 4.63 -3.60
CA LEU A 81 -21.70 3.58 -2.59
C LEU A 81 -21.06 2.32 -3.17
N GLY A 82 -20.44 1.52 -2.30
CA GLY A 82 -19.96 0.18 -2.65
C GLY A 82 -18.76 0.20 -3.60
N ASP A 83 -17.89 1.20 -3.49
CA ASP A 83 -16.68 1.30 -4.30
C ASP A 83 -15.62 0.27 -3.89
N GLU A 84 -15.43 0.09 -2.58
CA GLU A 84 -14.26 -0.56 -1.97
C GLU A 84 -12.97 0.11 -2.48
N LEU A 85 -12.77 1.37 -2.09
CA LEU A 85 -11.46 2.01 -2.30
C LEU A 85 -10.36 1.15 -1.68
N HIS A 86 -9.23 0.98 -2.38
CA HIS A 86 -8.19 0.04 -1.97
C HIS A 86 -6.80 0.66 -2.06
N HIS A 87 -6.18 0.67 -3.24
CA HIS A 87 -4.92 1.36 -3.49
C HIS A 87 -5.12 2.73 -4.15
N SER A 88 -4.00 3.42 -4.28
CA SER A 88 -3.86 4.74 -4.84
C SER A 88 -2.47 4.98 -5.41
N GLY A 89 -2.36 5.99 -6.24
CA GLY A 89 -1.08 6.40 -6.84
C GLY A 89 -1.18 7.79 -7.41
N TRP A 90 -0.05 8.36 -7.82
CA TRP A 90 -0.04 9.70 -8.39
C TRP A 90 -0.20 9.69 -9.91
N ASN A 91 -0.83 10.73 -10.46
CA ASN A 91 -0.83 10.95 -11.91
C ASN A 91 0.59 11.17 -12.47
N SER A 92 1.49 11.73 -11.64
CA SER A 92 2.88 11.99 -12.00
C SER A 92 3.76 11.95 -10.75
N CYS A 93 5.01 11.54 -10.92
CA CYS A 93 5.96 11.29 -9.83
C CYS A 93 7.40 11.56 -10.29
N SER A 94 8.40 11.12 -9.52
CA SER A 94 9.83 11.28 -9.86
C SER A 94 10.22 10.73 -11.24
N SER A 95 9.40 9.86 -11.84
CA SER A 95 9.62 9.35 -13.20
C SER A 95 9.51 10.46 -14.25
N CYS A 96 8.80 11.55 -13.92
CA CYS A 96 8.67 12.75 -14.73
C CYS A 96 9.59 13.89 -14.24
N HIS A 97 10.58 13.65 -13.37
CA HIS A 97 11.40 14.73 -12.77
C HIS A 97 12.11 15.60 -13.83
N GLY A 98 12.47 15.02 -14.98
CA GLY A 98 13.07 15.75 -16.10
C GLY A 98 12.10 16.59 -16.94
N ASP A 99 10.79 16.46 -16.73
CA ASP A 99 9.74 17.14 -17.49
C ASP A 99 9.10 18.27 -16.67
N ALA A 100 9.50 19.50 -16.97
CA ALA A 100 9.00 20.72 -16.32
C ALA A 100 7.50 20.99 -16.53
N SER A 101 6.86 20.32 -17.49
CA SER A 101 5.43 20.45 -17.76
C SER A 101 4.58 19.48 -16.93
N ALA A 102 5.19 18.41 -16.41
CA ALA A 102 4.53 17.46 -15.55
C ALA A 102 4.30 18.03 -14.15
N ASP A 103 3.23 17.57 -13.51
CA ASP A 103 2.82 18.03 -12.19
C ASP A 103 2.19 16.89 -11.41
N ARG A 104 2.71 16.63 -10.20
CA ARG A 104 2.04 15.75 -9.24
C ARG A 104 0.90 16.53 -8.62
N ARG A 105 -0.32 16.19 -9.01
CA ARG A 105 -1.52 16.94 -8.61
C ARG A 105 -2.66 16.03 -8.20
N TYR A 106 -2.91 15.00 -9.00
CA TYR A 106 -4.06 14.15 -8.83
C TYR A 106 -3.64 12.84 -8.15
N LEU A 107 -4.27 12.57 -7.02
CA LEU A 107 -4.25 11.24 -6.41
C LEU A 107 -5.29 10.38 -7.13
N VAL A 108 -4.85 9.27 -7.70
CA VAL A 108 -5.66 8.31 -8.45
C VAL A 108 -6.12 7.24 -7.47
N LEU A 109 -7.43 7.00 -7.38
CA LEU A 109 -8.05 6.05 -6.46
C LEU A 109 -8.90 5.03 -7.22
N PRO A 110 -8.35 3.87 -7.60
CA PRO A 110 -9.14 2.73 -8.02
C PRO A 110 -10.10 2.25 -6.94
N SER A 111 -11.29 1.85 -7.38
CA SER A 111 -12.36 1.26 -6.58
C SER A 111 -12.49 -0.20 -6.95
N PHE A 112 -12.05 -1.05 -6.03
CA PHE A 112 -11.81 -2.45 -6.29
C PHE A 112 -13.07 -3.19 -6.73
N ILE A 113 -14.22 -2.91 -6.09
CA ILE A 113 -15.47 -3.63 -6.36
C ILE A 113 -16.33 -2.92 -7.41
N SER A 114 -16.46 -1.60 -7.37
CA SER A 114 -17.28 -0.89 -8.36
C SER A 114 -16.64 -0.80 -9.74
N GLY A 115 -15.32 -0.99 -9.83
CA GLY A 115 -14.56 -0.84 -11.07
C GLY A 115 -14.21 0.61 -11.41
N ARG A 116 -14.62 1.59 -10.60
CA ARG A 116 -14.41 3.02 -10.87
C ARG A 116 -12.98 3.44 -10.56
N ILE A 117 -12.51 4.50 -11.20
CA ILE A 117 -11.23 5.15 -10.86
C ILE A 117 -11.48 6.63 -10.64
N TYR A 118 -11.12 7.16 -9.49
CA TYR A 118 -11.24 8.58 -9.18
C TYR A 118 -9.91 9.31 -9.35
N ALA A 119 -9.97 10.56 -9.80
CA ALA A 119 -8.86 11.50 -9.78
C ALA A 119 -9.19 12.62 -8.79
N ILE A 120 -8.39 12.74 -7.73
CA ILE A 120 -8.59 13.69 -6.65
C ILE A 120 -7.55 14.80 -6.75
N ASP A 121 -7.98 16.05 -6.92
CA ASP A 121 -7.08 17.20 -6.89
C ASP A 121 -6.62 17.48 -5.46
N THR A 122 -5.31 17.36 -5.25
CA THR A 122 -4.64 17.61 -3.98
C THR A 122 -3.84 18.91 -3.97
N LYS A 123 -3.73 19.60 -5.11
CA LYS A 123 -2.88 20.79 -5.25
C LYS A 123 -3.62 22.08 -4.90
N ALA A 124 -4.91 22.16 -5.22
CA ALA A 124 -5.72 23.33 -4.92
C ALA A 124 -5.77 23.62 -3.41
N ASP A 125 -6.00 22.58 -2.61
CA ASP A 125 -5.87 22.60 -1.15
C ASP A 125 -5.43 21.21 -0.64
N PRO A 126 -4.15 21.03 -0.26
CA PRO A 126 -3.67 19.76 0.27
C PRO A 126 -4.32 19.34 1.59
N ARG A 127 -4.88 20.28 2.36
CA ARG A 127 -5.58 19.96 3.62
C ARG A 127 -7.03 19.56 3.37
N ALA A 128 -7.59 19.95 2.22
CA ALA A 128 -8.95 19.63 1.82
C ALA A 128 -9.05 19.24 0.32
N PRO A 129 -8.52 18.06 -0.08
CA PRO A 129 -8.61 17.61 -1.47
C PRO A 129 -10.04 17.54 -1.99
N SER A 130 -10.18 17.64 -3.31
CA SER A 130 -11.47 17.66 -4.00
C SER A 130 -11.51 16.72 -5.20
N LEU A 131 -12.66 16.12 -5.48
CA LEU A 131 -12.84 15.28 -6.65
C LEU A 131 -12.70 16.12 -7.94
N TYR A 132 -11.80 15.71 -8.84
CA TYR A 132 -11.64 16.31 -10.16
C TYR A 132 -12.48 15.60 -11.23
N LYS A 133 -12.32 14.27 -11.32
CA LYS A 133 -12.98 13.43 -12.33
C LYS A 133 -13.07 11.99 -11.83
N TYR A 134 -13.95 11.19 -12.41
CA TYR A 134 -13.89 9.73 -12.32
C TYR A 134 -13.99 9.09 -13.70
N VAL A 135 -13.46 7.89 -13.85
CA VAL A 135 -13.55 7.04 -15.05
C VAL A 135 -14.67 6.03 -14.83
N ASP A 136 -15.64 5.98 -15.76
CA ASP A 136 -16.81 5.12 -15.61
C ASP A 136 -16.42 3.63 -15.79
N PRO A 137 -16.74 2.74 -14.82
CA PRO A 137 -16.44 1.31 -14.92
C PRO A 137 -17.03 0.64 -16.17
N LYS A 138 -18.20 1.10 -16.66
CA LYS A 138 -18.81 0.57 -17.88
C LYS A 138 -17.97 0.89 -19.11
N GLU A 139 -17.45 2.12 -19.17
CA GLU A 139 -16.58 2.55 -20.27
C GLU A 139 -15.26 1.76 -20.28
N ILE A 140 -14.68 1.50 -19.09
CA ILE A 140 -13.50 0.64 -18.95
C ILE A 140 -13.80 -0.76 -19.49
N ALA A 141 -14.88 -1.39 -19.01
CA ALA A 141 -15.26 -2.74 -19.40
C ALA A 141 -15.58 -2.84 -20.91
N GLU A 142 -16.31 -1.89 -21.48
CA GLU A 142 -16.68 -1.88 -22.90
C GLU A 142 -15.46 -1.70 -23.81
N LYS A 143 -14.52 -0.82 -23.44
CA LYS A 143 -13.33 -0.53 -24.26
C LYS A 143 -12.22 -1.55 -24.12
N THR A 144 -12.11 -2.20 -22.97
CA THR A 144 -10.92 -3.00 -22.63
C THR A 144 -11.23 -4.42 -22.12
N GLY A 145 -12.48 -4.70 -21.72
CA GLY A 145 -12.84 -5.95 -21.05
C GLY A 145 -12.29 -6.08 -19.63
N LEU A 146 -11.65 -5.03 -19.09
CA LEU A 146 -11.07 -5.00 -17.74
C LEU A 146 -12.11 -4.57 -16.70
N ALA A 147 -11.97 -5.10 -15.48
CA ALA A 147 -12.67 -4.69 -14.27
C ALA A 147 -11.78 -4.95 -13.04
N PHE A 148 -12.26 -4.58 -11.85
CA PHE A 148 -11.52 -4.71 -10.58
C PHE A 148 -10.14 -4.02 -10.62
N PRO A 149 -10.08 -2.69 -10.87
CA PRO A 149 -8.83 -1.96 -10.88
C PRO A 149 -8.23 -1.89 -9.47
N HIS A 150 -6.92 -2.00 -9.37
CA HIS A 150 -6.22 -2.17 -8.09
C HIS A 150 -5.03 -1.23 -7.96
N THR A 151 -3.84 -1.62 -8.42
CA THR A 151 -2.63 -0.81 -8.28
C THR A 151 -2.56 0.23 -9.38
N THR A 152 -2.11 1.44 -9.06
CA THR A 152 -1.83 2.51 -10.05
C THR A 152 -0.41 3.02 -9.97
N HIS A 153 0.24 3.17 -11.12
CA HIS A 153 1.54 3.83 -11.23
C HIS A 153 1.55 4.89 -12.35
N CYS A 154 2.09 6.07 -12.01
CA CYS A 154 2.54 7.09 -12.95
C CYS A 154 3.60 6.53 -13.90
N LEU A 155 3.51 6.85 -15.19
CA LEU A 155 4.53 6.55 -16.20
C LEU A 155 5.33 7.79 -16.56
N ALA A 156 6.58 7.59 -16.99
CA ALA A 156 7.46 8.64 -17.52
C ALA A 156 6.85 9.43 -18.69
N SER A 157 5.94 8.78 -19.43
CA SER A 157 5.19 9.37 -20.55
C SER A 157 4.09 10.33 -20.12
N GLY A 158 3.82 10.46 -18.82
CA GLY A 158 2.66 11.18 -18.28
C GLY A 158 1.36 10.38 -18.29
N GLU A 159 1.40 9.13 -18.77
CA GLU A 159 0.28 8.18 -18.70
C GLU A 159 0.20 7.53 -17.32
N ILE A 160 -0.94 6.91 -17.03
CA ILE A 160 -1.18 6.18 -15.79
C ILE A 160 -1.50 4.74 -16.14
N LEU A 161 -0.77 3.80 -15.55
CA LEU A 161 -0.99 2.37 -15.71
C LEU A 161 -1.70 1.83 -14.48
N VAL A 162 -2.74 1.02 -14.70
CA VAL A 162 -3.59 0.48 -13.62
C VAL A 162 -3.72 -1.03 -13.79
N SER A 163 -3.42 -1.84 -12.77
CA SER A 163 -3.71 -3.27 -12.82
C SER A 163 -5.20 -3.54 -12.63
N CYS A 164 -5.68 -4.59 -13.28
CA CYS A 164 -7.07 -5.04 -13.20
C CYS A 164 -7.11 -6.56 -13.01
N LEU A 165 -7.91 -7.03 -12.04
CA LEU A 165 -7.87 -8.43 -11.58
C LEU A 165 -8.82 -9.38 -12.33
N GLY A 166 -9.65 -8.86 -13.23
CA GLY A 166 -10.57 -9.71 -13.97
C GLY A 166 -11.45 -8.97 -14.96
N ASP A 167 -12.47 -9.67 -15.44
CA ASP A 167 -13.55 -9.09 -16.25
C ASP A 167 -14.73 -8.67 -15.37
N LYS A 168 -15.76 -8.07 -15.99
CA LYS A 168 -17.00 -7.63 -15.32
C LYS A 168 -17.76 -8.74 -14.59
N ASP A 169 -17.51 -10.00 -14.93
CA ASP A 169 -18.14 -11.18 -14.34
C ASP A 169 -17.26 -11.82 -13.26
N GLY A 170 -16.12 -11.18 -12.94
CA GLY A 170 -15.19 -11.60 -11.91
C GLY A 170 -14.31 -12.79 -12.30
N ASN A 171 -14.13 -13.06 -13.60
CA ASN A 171 -13.24 -14.12 -14.07
C ASN A 171 -11.80 -13.59 -14.23
N ALA A 172 -10.82 -14.40 -13.81
CA ALA A 172 -9.40 -14.06 -13.89
C ALA A 172 -8.87 -13.95 -15.33
N GLN A 173 -9.52 -14.59 -16.32
CA GLN A 173 -9.13 -14.47 -17.73
C GLN A 173 -9.24 -13.02 -18.26
N GLY A 174 -10.01 -12.17 -17.58
CA GLY A 174 -10.08 -10.75 -17.88
C GLY A 174 -8.92 -9.91 -17.34
N SER A 175 -8.01 -10.48 -16.53
CA SER A 175 -6.92 -9.74 -15.89
C SER A 175 -6.01 -9.04 -16.90
N GLY A 176 -5.44 -7.89 -16.53
CA GLY A 176 -4.53 -7.13 -17.39
C GLY A 176 -4.26 -5.74 -16.86
N PHE A 177 -3.83 -4.84 -17.74
CA PHE A 177 -3.41 -3.50 -17.35
C PHE A 177 -4.10 -2.43 -18.20
N LEU A 178 -4.84 -1.54 -17.54
CA LEU A 178 -5.51 -0.40 -18.15
C LEU A 178 -4.53 0.77 -18.27
N LEU A 179 -4.44 1.37 -19.46
CA LEU A 179 -3.67 2.58 -19.70
C LEU A 179 -4.59 3.79 -19.83
N LEU A 180 -4.37 4.80 -18.99
CA LEU A 180 -5.02 6.09 -19.03
C LEU A 180 -4.04 7.17 -19.51
N ASP A 181 -4.54 8.16 -20.26
CA ASP A 181 -3.76 9.37 -20.54
C ASP A 181 -3.72 10.33 -19.32
N SER A 182 -2.98 11.43 -19.45
CA SER A 182 -2.84 12.46 -18.41
C SER A 182 -4.15 13.17 -18.04
N ASP A 183 -5.18 13.06 -18.88
CA ASP A 183 -6.53 13.61 -18.67
C ASP A 183 -7.53 12.54 -18.20
N PHE A 184 -7.03 11.37 -17.80
CA PHE A 184 -7.81 10.22 -17.33
C PHE A 184 -8.77 9.66 -18.38
N ASN A 185 -8.45 9.78 -19.67
CA ASN A 185 -9.19 9.09 -20.72
C ASN A 185 -8.61 7.69 -20.93
N ILE A 186 -9.50 6.72 -21.17
CA ILE A 186 -9.13 5.34 -21.45
C ILE A 186 -8.46 5.27 -22.82
N LYS A 187 -7.20 4.83 -22.85
CA LYS A 187 -6.47 4.57 -24.10
C LYS A 187 -6.75 3.16 -24.61
N ASN A 188 -6.26 2.17 -23.89
CA ASN A 188 -6.28 0.75 -24.28
C ASN A 188 -5.77 -0.13 -23.12
N ARG A 189 -5.69 -1.44 -23.38
CA ARG A 189 -4.88 -2.36 -22.58
C ARG A 189 -3.39 -2.15 -22.88
N TRP A 190 -2.54 -2.16 -21.87
CA TRP A 190 -1.09 -1.94 -22.03
C TRP A 190 -0.37 -3.20 -22.53
N GLU A 191 -0.77 -4.39 -22.06
CA GLU A 191 -0.18 -5.63 -22.51
C GLU A 191 -0.48 -5.91 -23.99
N LYS A 192 0.45 -6.59 -24.68
CA LYS A 192 0.20 -7.03 -26.06
C LYS A 192 -0.91 -8.08 -26.09
N PRO A 193 -1.69 -8.16 -27.19
CA PRO A 193 -2.66 -9.24 -27.37
C PRO A 193 -2.04 -10.61 -27.16
N GLY A 194 -2.67 -11.45 -26.32
CA GLY A 194 -2.17 -12.78 -25.96
C GLY A 194 -1.16 -12.82 -24.80
N HIS A 195 -0.86 -11.68 -24.16
CA HIS A 195 0.07 -11.59 -23.03
C HIS A 195 -0.61 -11.16 -21.72
N SER A 196 -1.93 -11.34 -21.60
CA SER A 196 -2.64 -11.13 -20.33
C SER A 196 -2.10 -12.09 -19.25
N PRO A 197 -1.99 -11.64 -17.99
CA PRO A 197 -1.59 -12.52 -16.90
C PRO A 197 -2.70 -13.53 -16.60
N LEU A 198 -2.34 -14.67 -16.00
CA LEU A 198 -3.31 -15.68 -15.58
C LEU A 198 -4.23 -15.15 -14.48
N PHE A 199 -3.66 -14.36 -13.58
CA PHE A 199 -4.31 -13.64 -12.49
C PHE A 199 -3.63 -12.27 -12.35
N GLY A 200 -4.41 -11.23 -12.10
CA GLY A 200 -3.89 -9.91 -11.74
C GLY A 200 -3.75 -9.73 -10.23
N TYR A 201 -2.90 -8.78 -9.83
CA TYR A 201 -2.89 -8.13 -8.52
C TYR A 201 -2.07 -6.84 -8.61
N ASP A 202 -0.81 -6.89 -8.21
CA ASP A 202 0.11 -5.77 -8.17
C ASP A 202 1.11 -5.82 -9.33
N PHE A 203 1.79 -4.71 -9.60
CA PHE A 203 2.88 -4.66 -10.56
C PHE A 203 3.82 -3.50 -10.29
N TRP A 204 5.08 -3.69 -10.64
CA TRP A 204 6.06 -2.62 -10.66
C TRP A 204 6.94 -2.70 -11.90
N TYR A 205 7.42 -1.56 -12.38
CA TYR A 205 8.29 -1.49 -13.55
C TYR A 205 9.63 -0.83 -13.27
N GLN A 206 10.66 -1.29 -13.96
CA GLN A 206 12.05 -0.86 -13.84
C GLN A 206 12.54 -0.37 -15.22
N PRO A 207 12.38 0.93 -15.53
CA PRO A 207 12.68 1.48 -16.87
C PRO A 207 14.10 1.19 -17.35
N ARG A 208 15.09 1.32 -16.47
CA ARG A 208 16.50 1.09 -16.78
C ARG A 208 16.79 -0.37 -17.14
N HIS A 209 16.02 -1.30 -16.59
CA HIS A 209 16.14 -2.73 -16.86
C HIS A 209 15.21 -3.21 -17.99
N LYS A 210 14.32 -2.34 -18.48
CA LYS A 210 13.31 -2.68 -19.50
C LYS A 210 12.45 -3.87 -19.08
N THR A 211 12.06 -3.89 -17.81
CA THR A 211 11.26 -4.97 -17.22
C THR A 211 10.09 -4.40 -16.42
N MET A 212 8.95 -5.09 -16.47
CA MET A 212 7.87 -4.98 -15.50
C MET A 212 7.61 -6.37 -14.92
N ILE A 213 7.35 -6.44 -13.62
CA ILE A 213 6.94 -7.67 -12.95
C ILE A 213 5.52 -7.43 -12.42
N SER A 214 4.64 -8.40 -12.60
CA SER A 214 3.34 -8.41 -11.96
C SER A 214 3.09 -9.69 -11.18
N THR A 215 2.30 -9.56 -10.13
CA THR A 215 1.97 -10.59 -9.15
C THR A 215 0.55 -11.11 -9.37
N SER A 216 0.14 -12.07 -8.55
CA SER A 216 -1.16 -12.75 -8.67
C SER A 216 -1.91 -12.76 -7.34
N LEU A 217 -3.21 -12.50 -7.36
CA LEU A 217 -4.11 -12.77 -6.23
C LEU A 217 -4.99 -13.98 -6.55
N GLY A 218 -6.10 -13.74 -7.25
CA GLY A 218 -7.11 -14.75 -7.52
C GLY A 218 -8.24 -14.19 -8.38
N ALA A 219 -9.20 -15.04 -8.75
CA ALA A 219 -10.36 -14.61 -9.51
C ALA A 219 -11.29 -13.77 -8.61
N PRO A 220 -11.75 -12.58 -9.04
CA PRO A 220 -12.62 -11.75 -8.22
C PRO A 220 -13.88 -12.45 -7.69
N LYS A 221 -14.51 -13.31 -8.51
CA LYS A 221 -15.67 -14.11 -8.07
C LYS A 221 -15.39 -15.08 -6.91
N ALA A 222 -14.13 -15.45 -6.69
CA ALA A 222 -13.71 -16.31 -5.59
C ALA A 222 -13.46 -15.50 -4.32
N PHE A 223 -12.53 -14.54 -4.35
CA PHE A 223 -12.16 -13.82 -3.13
C PHE A 223 -13.24 -12.83 -2.64
N SER A 224 -14.14 -12.36 -3.51
CA SER A 224 -15.14 -11.34 -3.15
C SER A 224 -16.25 -11.86 -2.23
N LYS A 225 -16.41 -13.19 -2.10
CA LYS A 225 -17.37 -13.83 -1.17
C LYS A 225 -16.74 -14.21 0.18
N GLY A 226 -15.44 -13.93 0.37
CA GLY A 226 -14.66 -14.34 1.53
C GLY A 226 -13.63 -15.40 1.16
N PHE A 227 -12.71 -15.67 2.08
CA PHE A 227 -11.69 -16.69 1.89
C PHE A 227 -12.29 -18.08 2.13
N ASP A 228 -12.22 -18.94 1.11
CA ASP A 228 -12.69 -20.33 1.13
C ASP A 228 -11.57 -21.27 0.68
N LEU A 229 -11.31 -22.31 1.47
CA LEU A 229 -10.31 -23.33 1.16
C LEU A 229 -10.67 -24.13 -0.09
N GLN A 230 -11.97 -24.27 -0.40
CA GLN A 230 -12.39 -24.94 -1.63
C GLN A 230 -11.99 -24.13 -2.86
N ASP A 231 -12.06 -22.79 -2.80
CA ASP A 231 -11.64 -21.96 -3.93
C ASP A 231 -10.13 -22.07 -4.19
N VAL A 232 -9.34 -22.25 -3.12
CA VAL A 232 -7.91 -22.56 -3.23
C VAL A 232 -7.70 -23.90 -3.93
N ALA A 233 -8.41 -24.95 -3.48
CA ALA A 233 -8.33 -26.28 -4.07
C ALA A 233 -8.79 -26.33 -5.54
N ASP A 234 -9.76 -25.49 -5.90
CA ASP A 234 -10.28 -25.36 -7.26
C ASP A 234 -9.39 -24.49 -8.17
N GLY A 235 -8.28 -23.96 -7.65
CA GLY A 235 -7.30 -23.19 -8.41
C GLY A 235 -7.72 -21.76 -8.74
N PHE A 236 -8.57 -21.14 -7.90
CA PHE A 236 -9.00 -19.76 -8.09
C PHE A 236 -8.02 -18.71 -7.52
N TYR A 237 -6.91 -19.12 -6.93
CA TYR A 237 -5.82 -18.25 -6.47
C TYR A 237 -4.55 -18.53 -7.26
N GLY A 238 -3.83 -17.47 -7.64
CA GLY A 238 -2.63 -17.58 -8.48
C GLY A 238 -1.36 -17.84 -7.67
N SER A 239 -0.36 -18.47 -8.30
CA SER A 239 0.98 -18.75 -7.74
C SER A 239 2.12 -18.24 -8.64
N HIS A 240 1.82 -17.29 -9.54
CA HIS A 240 2.75 -16.91 -10.59
C HIS A 240 3.20 -15.45 -10.52
N LEU A 241 4.47 -15.22 -10.86
CA LEU A 241 4.98 -13.91 -11.27
C LEU A 241 5.07 -13.86 -12.80
N HIS A 242 4.66 -12.72 -13.36
CA HIS A 242 4.69 -12.49 -14.79
C HIS A 242 5.73 -11.41 -15.10
N VAL A 243 6.75 -11.75 -15.89
CA VAL A 243 7.82 -10.82 -16.27
C VAL A 243 7.58 -10.34 -17.69
N TYR A 244 7.39 -9.04 -17.84
CA TYR A 244 7.11 -8.37 -19.10
C TYR A 244 8.32 -7.57 -19.58
N SER A 245 8.47 -7.49 -20.89
CA SER A 245 9.32 -6.47 -21.51
C SER A 245 8.69 -5.09 -21.34
N TRP A 246 9.47 -4.13 -20.85
CA TRP A 246 9.06 -2.74 -20.68
C TRP A 246 9.70 -1.84 -21.76
N PRO A 247 8.97 -0.89 -22.35
CA PRO A 247 7.53 -0.63 -22.18
C PRO A 247 6.65 -1.48 -23.13
N GLY A 248 7.20 -2.55 -23.72
CA GLY A 248 6.61 -3.24 -24.86
C GLY A 248 5.41 -4.13 -24.59
N GLY A 249 5.06 -4.42 -23.34
CA GLY A 249 3.85 -5.18 -22.98
C GLY A 249 3.88 -6.66 -23.35
N GLU A 250 5.03 -7.20 -23.77
CA GLU A 250 5.18 -8.62 -24.12
C GLU A 250 5.65 -9.41 -22.90
N MET A 251 4.86 -10.39 -22.45
CA MET A 251 5.27 -11.32 -21.40
C MET A 251 6.43 -12.19 -21.91
N LYS A 252 7.55 -12.17 -21.20
CA LYS A 252 8.80 -12.88 -21.52
C LYS A 252 9.02 -14.11 -20.66
N GLN A 253 8.50 -14.10 -19.43
CA GLN A 253 8.66 -15.21 -18.51
C GLN A 253 7.45 -15.31 -17.59
N LEU A 254 7.06 -16.54 -17.31
CA LEU A 254 6.13 -16.90 -16.24
C LEU A 254 6.94 -17.68 -15.21
N ILE A 255 6.94 -17.22 -13.97
CA ILE A 255 7.64 -17.88 -12.86
C ILE A 255 6.57 -18.49 -11.97
N ASP A 256 6.52 -19.82 -11.91
CA ASP A 256 5.67 -20.56 -10.97
C ASP A 256 6.38 -20.69 -9.63
N LEU A 257 5.71 -20.26 -8.57
CA LEU A 257 6.19 -20.31 -7.19
C LEU A 257 5.72 -21.57 -6.44
N GLY A 258 4.96 -22.43 -7.12
CA GLY A 258 4.42 -23.69 -6.61
C GLY A 258 3.33 -23.52 -5.56
N ASP A 259 2.86 -24.64 -5.02
CA ASP A 259 1.73 -24.69 -4.07
C ASP A 259 1.99 -23.94 -2.76
N THR A 260 3.27 -23.73 -2.40
CA THR A 260 3.68 -22.94 -1.24
C THR A 260 3.77 -21.44 -1.52
N GLY A 261 3.58 -21.02 -2.77
CA GLY A 261 3.66 -19.65 -3.25
C GLY A 261 2.32 -19.10 -3.74
N LEU A 262 1.19 -19.61 -3.23
CA LEU A 262 -0.14 -19.11 -3.53
C LEU A 262 -0.33 -17.68 -3.00
N ILE A 263 -1.01 -16.85 -3.79
CA ILE A 263 -1.16 -15.41 -3.57
C ILE A 263 0.23 -14.77 -3.41
N PRO A 264 1.09 -14.88 -4.45
CA PRO A 264 2.40 -14.29 -4.39
C PRO A 264 2.22 -12.80 -4.50
N LEU A 265 2.09 -12.17 -3.35
CA LEU A 265 2.28 -10.75 -3.23
C LEU A 265 3.79 -10.56 -3.42
N GLU A 266 4.55 -10.43 -2.34
CA GLU A 266 5.90 -9.88 -2.46
C GLU A 266 6.85 -10.69 -1.58
N VAL A 267 7.78 -11.44 -2.20
CA VAL A 267 8.52 -12.52 -1.52
C VAL A 267 10.04 -12.44 -1.74
N VAL A 268 10.76 -12.06 -0.70
CA VAL A 268 12.22 -12.26 -0.55
C VAL A 268 12.54 -12.98 0.78
N ILE A 269 11.64 -12.91 1.77
CA ILE A 269 11.79 -13.46 3.12
C ILE A 269 10.62 -14.41 3.42
N SER A 270 10.92 -15.61 3.93
CA SER A 270 9.90 -16.59 4.31
C SER A 270 9.61 -16.54 5.81
N VAL A 271 8.33 -16.47 6.17
CA VAL A 271 7.85 -16.61 7.55
C VAL A 271 7.26 -18.01 7.73
N LYS A 272 7.84 -18.78 8.65
CA LYS A 272 7.33 -20.11 8.97
C LYS A 272 5.92 -20.00 9.57
N PRO A 273 4.95 -20.81 9.11
CA PRO A 273 3.68 -20.97 9.80
C PRO A 273 3.88 -21.40 11.26
N ILE A 274 2.98 -20.95 12.13
CA ILE A 274 3.01 -21.25 13.57
C ILE A 274 1.94 -22.30 13.86
N LYS A 275 2.28 -23.36 14.61
CA LYS A 275 1.29 -24.31 15.12
C LYS A 275 0.34 -23.62 16.08
N VAL A 276 -0.96 -23.82 15.92
CA VAL A 276 -1.97 -23.08 16.69
C VAL A 276 -3.14 -23.96 17.13
N GLU A 277 -3.83 -23.51 18.18
CA GLU A 277 -5.15 -23.98 18.60
C GLU A 277 -6.21 -22.92 18.30
N ASN A 278 -7.47 -23.36 18.17
CA ASN A 278 -8.64 -22.52 17.85
C ASN A 278 -8.54 -21.78 16.51
N TRP A 279 -7.88 -22.42 15.54
CA TRP A 279 -7.78 -21.98 14.15
C TRP A 279 -8.30 -23.08 13.23
N VAL A 280 -8.75 -22.70 12.03
CA VAL A 280 -9.33 -23.65 11.07
C VAL A 280 -8.32 -24.67 10.53
N LEU A 281 -7.02 -24.35 10.59
CA LEU A 281 -5.91 -25.22 10.19
C LEU A 281 -5.00 -25.51 11.41
N PRO A 282 -4.19 -26.59 11.37
CA PRO A 282 -3.24 -26.88 12.45
C PRO A 282 -2.09 -25.86 12.54
N GLU A 283 -1.80 -25.16 11.44
CA GLU A 283 -0.77 -24.14 11.36
C GLU A 283 -1.36 -22.86 10.76
N MET A 284 -0.96 -21.72 11.31
CA MET A 284 -1.39 -20.40 10.85
C MET A 284 -0.22 -19.69 10.15
N PRO A 285 -0.38 -19.30 8.87
CA PRO A 285 0.64 -18.52 8.18
C PRO A 285 0.73 -17.10 8.76
N GLY A 286 1.83 -16.40 8.49
CA GLY A 286 1.93 -14.97 8.80
C GLY A 286 0.89 -14.14 8.05
N LEU A 287 0.60 -14.54 6.81
CA LEU A 287 -0.06 -13.77 5.76
C LEU A 287 0.63 -12.42 5.57
N ILE A 288 1.72 -12.44 4.81
CA ILE A 288 2.40 -11.21 4.38
C ILE A 288 1.49 -10.52 3.38
N THR A 289 0.97 -9.34 3.73
CA THR A 289 -0.02 -8.61 2.93
C THR A 289 0.56 -7.37 2.28
N ASP A 290 1.55 -6.75 2.92
CA ASP A 290 2.23 -5.56 2.43
C ASP A 290 3.71 -5.55 2.81
N PHE A 291 4.51 -4.86 2.00
CA PHE A 291 5.94 -4.70 2.19
C PHE A 291 6.42 -3.41 1.54
N LEU A 292 7.58 -2.92 1.97
CA LEU A 292 8.27 -1.82 1.29
C LEU A 292 9.77 -1.89 1.53
N ILE A 293 10.52 -1.16 0.70
CA ILE A 293 11.97 -0.98 0.85
C ILE A 293 12.24 0.50 1.14
N SER A 294 13.19 0.79 2.04
CA SER A 294 13.64 2.15 2.30
C SER A 294 14.32 2.76 1.09
N LEU A 295 14.24 4.09 0.92
CA LEU A 295 14.78 4.79 -0.26
C LEU A 295 16.31 4.67 -0.44
N ASP A 296 17.05 4.26 0.58
CA ASP A 296 18.47 3.94 0.52
C ASP A 296 18.74 2.46 0.19
N ASP A 297 17.71 1.66 -0.07
CA ASP A 297 17.75 0.21 -0.30
C ASP A 297 18.43 -0.58 0.84
N ARG A 298 18.49 -0.03 2.06
CA ARG A 298 19.14 -0.68 3.20
C ARG A 298 18.21 -1.56 4.03
N PHE A 299 16.91 -1.23 4.07
CA PHE A 299 15.95 -1.95 4.89
C PHE A 299 14.71 -2.37 4.12
N PHE A 300 14.28 -3.61 4.37
CA PHE A 300 13.03 -4.19 3.92
C PHE A 300 12.06 -4.30 5.09
N TYR A 301 10.82 -3.90 4.89
CA TYR A 301 9.76 -3.96 5.89
C TYR A 301 8.61 -4.77 5.36
N PHE A 302 7.96 -5.52 6.22
CA PHE A 302 6.70 -6.18 5.87
C PHE A 302 5.85 -6.41 7.10
N VAL A 303 4.57 -6.68 6.85
CA VAL A 303 3.59 -6.99 7.88
C VAL A 303 3.15 -8.44 7.80
N ASN A 304 2.83 -9.08 8.91
CA ASN A 304 2.11 -10.36 8.95
C ASN A 304 0.70 -10.10 9.50
N TRP A 305 -0.29 -10.04 8.61
CA TRP A 305 -1.64 -9.63 8.98
C TRP A 305 -2.32 -10.61 9.92
N LEU A 306 -2.05 -11.92 9.84
CA LEU A 306 -2.63 -12.90 10.76
C LEU A 306 -1.84 -13.02 12.07
N HIS A 307 -0.50 -13.02 11.99
CA HIS A 307 0.33 -13.10 13.19
C HIS A 307 0.18 -11.84 14.05
N GLY A 308 0.17 -10.66 13.44
CA GLY A 308 0.04 -9.38 14.13
C GLY A 308 1.33 -8.59 14.28
N ASP A 309 2.39 -8.93 13.54
CA ASP A 309 3.70 -8.30 13.68
C ASP A 309 4.19 -7.58 12.42
N ILE A 310 4.99 -6.54 12.64
CA ILE A 310 5.75 -5.81 11.61
C ILE A 310 7.21 -6.16 11.79
N ARG A 311 7.92 -6.42 10.69
CA ARG A 311 9.35 -6.74 10.69
C ARG A 311 10.16 -5.78 9.86
N GLN A 312 11.41 -5.59 10.27
CA GLN A 312 12.45 -4.86 9.55
C GLN A 312 13.65 -5.77 9.36
N TYR A 313 14.13 -5.86 8.12
CA TYR A 313 15.31 -6.60 7.73
C TYR A 313 16.35 -5.66 7.13
N ASN A 314 17.61 -5.76 7.54
CA ASN A 314 18.71 -5.18 6.79
C ASN A 314 18.91 -6.03 5.52
N ILE A 315 18.96 -5.37 4.37
CA ILE A 315 19.11 -5.96 3.04
C ILE A 315 20.31 -5.40 2.26
N GLU A 316 21.33 -4.86 2.95
CA GLU A 316 22.59 -4.44 2.31
C GLU A 316 23.27 -5.60 1.57
N ASP A 317 23.03 -6.84 2.03
CA ASP A 317 23.19 -8.06 1.23
C ASP A 317 21.80 -8.69 0.98
N PRO A 318 21.16 -8.43 -0.19
CA PRO A 318 19.83 -8.96 -0.49
C PRO A 318 19.77 -10.49 -0.53
N LYS A 319 20.91 -11.19 -0.66
CA LYS A 319 20.96 -12.66 -0.64
C LYS A 319 20.88 -13.22 0.78
N ASN A 320 21.22 -12.42 1.78
CA ASN A 320 21.27 -12.81 3.19
C ASN A 320 20.59 -11.74 4.08
N PRO A 321 19.27 -11.52 3.92
CA PRO A 321 18.56 -10.52 4.69
C PRO A 321 18.62 -10.83 6.21
N VAL A 322 18.89 -9.82 7.03
CA VAL A 322 19.06 -9.97 8.49
C VAL A 322 17.94 -9.27 9.24
N LEU A 323 17.16 -10.01 10.04
CA LEU A 323 16.13 -9.42 10.90
C LEU A 323 16.77 -8.47 11.93
N THR A 324 16.37 -7.21 11.92
CA THR A 324 16.91 -6.16 12.81
C THR A 324 15.84 -5.53 13.72
N GLY A 325 14.55 -5.68 13.38
CA GLY A 325 13.45 -5.21 14.21
C GLY A 325 12.19 -6.04 14.02
N GLN A 326 11.44 -6.25 15.11
CA GLN A 326 10.15 -6.90 15.11
C GLN A 326 9.29 -6.34 16.24
N ILE A 327 8.03 -6.03 15.95
CA ILE A 327 7.07 -5.52 16.94
C ILE A 327 5.69 -6.14 16.71
N TRP A 328 4.95 -6.39 17.79
CA TRP A 328 3.59 -6.92 17.76
C TRP A 328 2.58 -5.79 17.95
N VAL A 329 1.66 -5.64 17.00
CA VAL A 329 0.73 -4.50 16.89
C VAL A 329 -0.71 -4.97 16.61
N GLY A 330 -1.11 -6.08 17.22
CA GLY A 330 -2.43 -6.68 17.09
C GLY A 330 -2.36 -8.16 16.74
N GLY A 331 -3.21 -8.60 15.83
CA GLY A 331 -3.23 -9.94 15.25
C GLY A 331 -4.00 -10.98 16.04
N LEU A 332 -4.18 -12.16 15.45
CA LEU A 332 -4.93 -13.27 16.06
C LEU A 332 -4.18 -13.93 17.23
N LEU A 333 -2.85 -13.77 17.28
CA LEU A 333 -2.00 -14.31 18.35
C LEU A 333 -1.81 -13.36 19.53
N GLN A 334 -2.49 -12.21 19.53
CA GLN A 334 -2.47 -11.29 20.67
C GLN A 334 -3.05 -11.94 21.92
N LYS A 335 -2.46 -11.64 23.08
CA LYS A 335 -2.93 -12.10 24.39
C LYS A 335 -4.38 -11.70 24.65
N GLY A 336 -5.20 -12.69 24.99
CA GLY A 336 -6.65 -12.52 25.15
C GLY A 336 -7.43 -12.67 23.84
N GLY A 337 -6.74 -12.82 22.71
CA GLY A 337 -7.33 -13.16 21.42
C GLY A 337 -7.76 -14.63 21.32
N PRO A 338 -8.43 -15.00 20.21
CA PRO A 338 -9.05 -16.31 20.05
C PRO A 338 -8.04 -17.44 19.79
N VAL A 339 -6.93 -17.15 19.10
CA VAL A 339 -5.95 -18.15 18.63
C VAL A 339 -4.77 -18.22 19.59
N LYS A 340 -4.31 -19.44 19.88
CA LYS A 340 -3.15 -19.67 20.76
C LYS A 340 -2.05 -20.39 19.98
N ALA A 341 -0.83 -19.88 20.04
CA ALA A 341 0.33 -20.56 19.48
C ALA A 341 0.77 -21.74 20.37
N VAL A 342 1.25 -22.81 19.76
CA VAL A 342 1.63 -24.06 20.41
C VAL A 342 3.16 -24.22 20.40
N ARG A 343 3.74 -24.53 21.56
CA ARG A 343 5.16 -24.85 21.74
C ARG A 343 5.44 -26.32 21.42
N GLU A 344 6.71 -26.67 21.25
CA GLU A 344 7.12 -28.06 21.05
C GLU A 344 6.79 -28.96 22.25
N ASP A 345 6.74 -28.40 23.46
CA ASP A 345 6.38 -29.10 24.70
C ASP A 345 4.86 -29.25 24.92
N GLY A 346 4.04 -28.76 23.99
CA GLY A 346 2.58 -28.77 24.06
C GLY A 346 1.96 -27.62 24.86
N GLY A 347 2.77 -26.74 25.46
CA GLY A 347 2.27 -25.52 26.10
C GLY A 347 1.77 -24.48 25.08
N THR A 348 0.85 -23.60 25.49
CA THR A 348 0.36 -22.51 24.64
C THR A 348 0.94 -21.15 25.03
N TYR A 349 1.01 -20.24 24.07
CA TYR A 349 1.43 -18.85 24.27
C TYR A 349 0.73 -17.90 23.29
N GLN A 350 0.75 -16.62 23.65
CA GLN A 350 0.25 -15.49 22.87
C GLN A 350 1.22 -14.32 23.07
N PHE A 351 1.15 -13.30 22.22
CA PHE A 351 2.04 -12.15 22.27
C PHE A 351 1.39 -10.98 23.00
N ASP A 352 2.17 -10.30 23.85
CA ASP A 352 1.75 -9.05 24.46
C ASP A 352 1.76 -7.95 23.38
N VAL A 353 0.65 -7.21 23.28
CA VAL A 353 0.49 -6.08 22.37
C VAL A 353 0.20 -4.84 23.21
N PRO A 354 0.95 -3.74 23.03
CA PRO A 354 0.78 -2.55 23.85
C PRO A 354 -0.51 -1.80 23.50
N GLN A 355 -0.96 -0.96 24.43
CA GLN A 355 -1.98 0.04 24.16
C GLN A 355 -1.30 1.37 23.79
N ILE A 356 -1.93 2.12 22.89
CA ILE A 356 -1.50 3.47 22.54
C ILE A 356 -2.59 4.42 22.99
N LYS A 357 -2.23 5.43 23.81
CA LYS A 357 -3.20 6.40 24.38
C LYS A 357 -4.42 5.72 25.04
N GLY A 358 -4.22 4.58 25.69
CA GLY A 358 -5.26 3.79 26.36
C GLY A 358 -6.18 2.99 25.42
N LYS A 359 -5.91 2.97 24.12
CA LYS A 359 -6.65 2.20 23.12
C LYS A 359 -5.93 0.89 22.83
N SER A 360 -6.66 -0.23 22.83
CA SER A 360 -6.14 -1.50 22.34
C SER A 360 -6.04 -1.49 20.82
N LEU A 361 -4.95 -2.06 20.31
CA LEU A 361 -4.77 -2.30 18.88
C LEU A 361 -5.66 -3.47 18.45
N ARG A 362 -6.31 -3.32 17.30
CA ARG A 362 -7.34 -4.19 16.73
C ARG A 362 -6.88 -4.75 15.39
N GLY A 363 -7.32 -5.93 15.00
CA GLY A 363 -6.88 -6.51 13.72
C GLY A 363 -5.36 -6.73 13.66
N GLY A 364 -4.84 -7.14 12.50
CA GLY A 364 -3.40 -7.19 12.25
C GLY A 364 -2.92 -6.00 11.42
N PRO A 365 -1.61 -5.69 11.45
CA PRO A 365 -1.04 -4.65 10.59
C PRO A 365 -1.20 -5.05 9.12
N GLN A 366 -1.60 -4.10 8.29
CA GLN A 366 -1.84 -4.27 6.86
C GLN A 366 -1.00 -3.25 6.09
N MET A 367 -1.59 -2.18 5.53
CA MET A 367 -0.81 -1.24 4.72
C MET A 367 0.20 -0.48 5.58
N ILE A 368 1.44 -0.44 5.11
CA ILE A 368 2.53 0.33 5.72
C ILE A 368 3.04 1.39 4.75
N GLN A 369 3.43 2.54 5.31
CA GLN A 369 4.03 3.61 4.52
C GLN A 369 5.20 4.22 5.30
N LEU A 370 6.37 4.27 4.65
CA LEU A 370 7.60 4.79 5.24
C LEU A 370 7.85 6.24 4.81
N SER A 371 8.13 7.10 5.78
CA SER A 371 8.57 8.48 5.58
C SER A 371 9.81 8.57 4.69
N LEU A 372 9.95 9.66 3.94
CA LEU A 372 11.09 9.87 3.04
C LEU A 372 12.46 9.71 3.73
N ASP A 373 12.63 10.20 4.96
CA ASP A 373 13.89 10.06 5.71
C ASP A 373 14.09 8.67 6.35
N GLY A 374 13.15 7.75 6.15
CA GLY A 374 13.18 6.37 6.68
C GLY A 374 12.90 6.22 8.17
N LYS A 375 12.62 7.31 8.92
CA LYS A 375 12.57 7.26 10.40
C LYS A 375 11.19 6.97 10.99
N ARG A 376 10.13 7.00 10.18
CA ARG A 376 8.74 6.82 10.62
C ARG A 376 8.01 5.90 9.67
N LEU A 377 7.51 4.80 10.19
CA LEU A 377 6.67 3.85 9.47
C LEU A 377 5.25 3.99 10.03
N TYR A 378 4.28 4.30 9.18
CA TYR A 378 2.88 4.33 9.56
C TYR A 378 2.23 3.03 9.15
N ALA A 379 1.29 2.51 9.93
CA ALA A 379 0.57 1.26 9.61
C ALA A 379 -0.93 1.42 9.83
N THR A 380 -1.73 0.96 8.88
CA THR A 380 -3.17 0.68 9.03
C THR A 380 -3.41 -0.81 9.19
N ASN A 381 -4.68 -1.23 9.33
CA ASN A 381 -5.02 -2.60 9.73
C ASN A 381 -6.21 -3.23 8.96
N SER A 382 -6.76 -2.57 7.95
CA SER A 382 -7.79 -3.15 7.05
C SER A 382 -7.14 -3.78 5.81
N LEU A 383 -7.56 -5.00 5.45
CA LEU A 383 -7.15 -5.69 4.24
C LEU A 383 -8.22 -5.56 3.16
N TYR A 384 -9.36 -6.20 3.33
CA TYR A 384 -10.44 -6.19 2.36
C TYR A 384 -11.71 -6.46 3.13
N SER A 385 -12.76 -5.67 2.97
CA SER A 385 -13.85 -5.60 3.93
C SER A 385 -14.50 -6.96 4.25
N VAL A 386 -14.58 -7.85 3.26
CA VAL A 386 -15.10 -9.22 3.42
C VAL A 386 -14.14 -10.10 4.24
N TRP A 387 -12.84 -9.96 4.03
CA TRP A 387 -11.81 -10.71 4.77
C TRP A 387 -11.62 -10.13 6.18
N ASP A 388 -11.68 -8.81 6.33
CA ASP A 388 -11.68 -8.14 7.63
C ASP A 388 -12.82 -8.66 8.48
N ARG A 389 -14.04 -8.75 7.93
CA ARG A 389 -15.20 -9.34 8.62
C ARG A 389 -14.97 -10.80 9.01
N GLN A 390 -14.32 -11.58 8.16
CA GLN A 390 -14.07 -13.01 8.39
C GLN A 390 -13.02 -13.25 9.48
N PHE A 391 -11.90 -12.53 9.45
CA PHE A 391 -10.75 -12.77 10.33
C PHE A 391 -10.71 -11.84 11.53
N TYR A 392 -11.18 -10.59 11.38
CA TYR A 392 -11.20 -9.55 12.42
C TYR A 392 -12.57 -8.87 12.50
N PRO A 393 -13.65 -9.59 12.85
CA PRO A 393 -15.01 -9.06 12.86
C PRO A 393 -15.16 -7.80 13.73
N GLU A 394 -14.32 -7.63 14.76
CA GLU A 394 -14.35 -6.42 15.59
C GLU A 394 -14.01 -5.12 14.84
N LEU A 395 -13.34 -5.18 13.68
CA LEU A 395 -13.11 -4.00 12.83
C LEU A 395 -14.43 -3.44 12.30
N MET A 396 -15.44 -4.29 12.10
CA MET A 396 -16.76 -3.86 11.65
C MET A 396 -17.52 -3.09 12.73
N ASP A 397 -17.19 -3.33 14.00
CA ASP A 397 -17.87 -2.71 15.14
C ASP A 397 -17.09 -1.51 15.72
N LYS A 398 -15.75 -1.59 15.70
CA LYS A 398 -14.85 -0.64 16.35
C LYS A 398 -13.99 0.18 15.39
N GLY A 399 -13.97 -0.17 14.11
CA GLY A 399 -13.19 0.52 13.09
C GLY A 399 -11.70 0.20 13.12
N SER A 400 -11.03 0.62 12.06
CA SER A 400 -9.58 0.55 11.90
C SER A 400 -8.88 1.65 12.70
N HIS A 401 -7.56 1.72 12.58
CA HIS A 401 -6.77 2.81 13.11
C HIS A 401 -5.47 3.00 12.32
N ILE A 402 -4.74 4.07 12.60
CA ILE A 402 -3.35 4.27 12.17
C ILE A 402 -2.46 4.34 13.41
N ILE A 403 -1.32 3.64 13.36
CA ILE A 403 -0.21 3.77 14.31
C ILE A 403 1.03 4.33 13.61
N GLN A 404 1.94 4.93 14.39
CA GLN A 404 3.29 5.27 13.93
C GLN A 404 4.30 4.42 14.69
N ILE A 405 5.30 3.95 13.96
CA ILE A 405 6.46 3.21 14.43
C ILE A 405 7.69 4.06 14.15
N ASP A 406 8.47 4.33 15.19
CA ASP A 406 9.77 4.97 15.08
C ASP A 406 10.81 3.93 14.68
N VAL A 407 11.61 4.28 13.67
CA VAL A 407 12.57 3.38 13.00
C VAL A 407 13.99 3.85 13.26
N ASP A 408 14.85 2.96 13.76
CA ASP A 408 16.31 3.19 13.80
C ASP A 408 16.91 2.88 12.43
N THR A 409 17.23 3.94 11.67
CA THR A 409 17.81 3.84 10.32
C THR A 409 19.31 3.57 10.32
N GLU A 410 19.99 3.63 11.47
CA GLU A 410 21.42 3.39 11.57
C GLU A 410 21.70 1.92 11.86
N LYS A 411 21.09 1.38 12.91
CA LYS A 411 21.32 0.01 13.40
C LYS A 411 20.23 -0.97 13.02
N GLY A 412 19.07 -0.47 12.59
CA GLY A 412 17.84 -1.24 12.60
C GLY A 412 17.25 -1.31 14.01
N GLY A 413 15.94 -1.49 14.08
CA GLY A 413 15.15 -1.46 15.29
C GLY A 413 13.82 -0.73 15.05
N LEU A 414 12.77 -1.28 15.65
CA LEU A 414 11.41 -0.73 15.59
C LEU A 414 10.92 -0.46 17.00
N SER A 415 10.28 0.69 17.20
CA SER A 415 9.60 1.03 18.46
C SER A 415 8.30 1.75 18.17
N ILE A 416 7.24 1.40 18.90
CA ILE A 416 5.92 2.03 18.72
C ILE A 416 5.99 3.45 19.30
N ASN A 417 5.50 4.44 18.54
CA ASN A 417 5.33 5.79 19.05
C ASN A 417 4.07 5.84 19.95
N PRO A 418 4.21 6.06 21.27
CA PRO A 418 3.08 6.06 22.19
C PRO A 418 2.15 7.27 22.05
N ASP A 419 2.60 8.30 21.33
CA ASP A 419 1.89 9.58 21.20
C ASP A 419 1.08 9.68 19.90
N PHE A 420 1.24 8.73 18.96
CA PHE A 420 0.54 8.73 17.67
C PHE A 420 -0.51 7.62 17.59
N PHE A 421 -1.78 8.02 17.51
CA PHE A 421 -2.89 7.11 17.23
C PHE A 421 -4.03 7.87 16.55
N VAL A 422 -4.54 7.35 15.44
CA VAL A 422 -5.72 7.90 14.74
C VAL A 422 -6.79 6.82 14.71
N ASP A 423 -7.91 7.07 15.40
CA ASP A 423 -8.99 6.08 15.58
C ASP A 423 -10.10 6.30 14.56
N PHE A 424 -10.22 5.42 13.56
CA PHE A 424 -11.30 5.49 12.56
C PHE A 424 -12.63 4.94 13.10
N GLY A 425 -12.64 4.41 14.32
CA GLY A 425 -13.86 4.14 15.08
C GLY A 425 -14.56 5.41 15.57
N GLU A 426 -13.83 6.52 15.71
CA GLU A 426 -14.35 7.82 16.20
C GLU A 426 -14.82 8.75 15.07
N GLU A 427 -14.73 8.29 13.82
CA GLU A 427 -15.18 9.06 12.67
C GLU A 427 -16.70 9.32 12.74
N PRO A 428 -17.22 10.46 12.24
CA PRO A 428 -18.61 10.88 12.46
C PRO A 428 -19.68 9.86 12.01
N ASP A 429 -19.42 9.16 10.91
CA ASP A 429 -20.25 8.08 10.38
C ASP A 429 -19.64 6.69 10.64
N GLY A 430 -18.62 6.61 11.50
CA GLY A 430 -17.81 5.44 11.82
C GLY A 430 -18.60 4.24 12.38
N PRO A 431 -17.99 3.06 12.45
CA PRO A 431 -16.59 2.79 12.14
C PRO A 431 -16.27 2.77 10.65
N ALA A 432 -15.10 3.30 10.27
CA ALA A 432 -14.54 3.18 8.93
C ALA A 432 -13.30 2.26 8.94
N LEU A 433 -12.92 1.75 7.77
CA LEU A 433 -11.77 0.87 7.56
C LEU A 433 -10.67 1.59 6.76
N ALA A 434 -9.59 1.94 7.43
CA ALA A 434 -8.44 2.65 6.93
C ALA A 434 -7.51 1.66 6.23
N HIS A 435 -7.18 1.94 4.98
CA HIS A 435 -6.40 1.08 4.11
C HIS A 435 -5.11 1.80 3.68
N GLU A 436 -4.89 2.06 2.39
CA GLU A 436 -3.62 2.62 1.90
C GLU A 436 -3.45 4.08 2.31
N MET A 437 -2.19 4.47 2.51
CA MET A 437 -1.74 5.80 2.87
C MET A 437 -0.82 6.37 1.78
N ARG A 438 -0.95 7.66 1.46
CA ARG A 438 -0.02 8.37 0.57
C ARG A 438 0.38 9.72 1.10
N TYR A 439 1.63 10.10 0.86
CA TYR A 439 2.12 11.43 1.24
C TYR A 439 1.99 12.41 0.07
N PRO A 440 1.56 13.67 0.30
CA PRO A 440 1.52 14.68 -0.76
C PRO A 440 2.87 14.86 -1.48
N GLY A 441 3.97 14.75 -0.72
CA GLY A 441 5.34 14.85 -1.21
C GLY A 441 5.91 13.57 -1.84
N GLY A 442 5.12 12.50 -1.90
CA GLY A 442 5.56 11.17 -2.34
C GLY A 442 6.23 10.38 -1.22
N ASP A 443 6.38 9.10 -1.48
CA ASP A 443 6.82 8.09 -0.53
C ASP A 443 7.55 6.94 -1.25
N CYS A 444 8.12 6.02 -0.49
CA CYS A 444 8.96 4.94 -1.04
C CYS A 444 8.20 3.96 -1.94
N THR A 445 6.87 3.97 -1.93
CA THR A 445 6.03 3.11 -2.76
C THR A 445 5.23 3.91 -3.80
N SER A 446 5.49 5.21 -3.98
CA SER A 446 4.77 6.05 -4.97
C SER A 446 5.63 6.53 -6.14
N ASP A 447 6.94 6.43 -6.01
CA ASP A 447 7.90 7.07 -6.90
C ASP A 447 8.80 6.05 -7.62
N ILE A 448 9.09 6.36 -8.88
CA ILE A 448 9.98 5.57 -9.74
C ILE A 448 11.01 6.53 -10.33
N TRP A 449 12.28 6.13 -10.40
CA TRP A 449 13.37 6.98 -10.90
C TRP A 449 13.92 6.44 -12.22
N ILE A 450 14.34 7.36 -13.11
CA ILE A 450 14.78 7.05 -14.49
C ILE A 450 16.23 7.41 -14.72
#